data_AF-A0A9W8LD09-F1
#
_entry.id   AF-A0A9W8LD09-F1
#
_cell.length_a   1.000
_cell.length_b   1.000
_cell.length_c   1.000
_cell.angle_alpha   90.00
_cell.angle_beta   90.00
_cell.angle_gamma   90.00
#
_symmetry.space_group_name_H-M   'P 1'
#
loop_
_entity.id
_entity.type
_entity.pdbx_description
1 polymer ?
#
loop_
_entity_poly.entity_id
_entity_poly.type
_entity_poly.pdbx_seq_one_letter_code
_entity_poly.pdbx_strand_id
1 'polypeptide(L)'
;MPLIQPLVTKSSSSLADARTRAIHLYRLWQKNVPQIMIDYHLCLPQSVVRSKIREHFEKNRYVSDPRTIDVLLFKGRIEFEETYNVWKQYSHVLRYFDANEQDPQPTKFFDKFIEGRV
;
A
#
# COMPACT_ATOMS: atom_id res chain seq x y z
N MET A 1 -0.58 -18.44 15.63
CA MET A 1 -0.57 -17.76 14.32
C MET A 1 -0.25 -18.77 13.23
N PRO A 2 -1.06 -18.91 12.16
CA PRO A 2 -0.68 -19.74 11.03
C PRO A 2 0.47 -19.08 10.26
N LEU A 3 1.53 -19.85 10.00
CA LEU A 3 2.68 -19.39 9.21
C LEU A 3 2.22 -19.17 7.76
N ILE A 4 2.29 -17.93 7.28
CA ILE A 4 2.10 -17.64 5.85
C ILE A 4 3.21 -18.37 5.08
N GLN A 5 2.85 -19.02 3.98
CA GLN A 5 3.82 -19.66 3.10
C GLN A 5 4.84 -18.64 2.58
N PRO A 6 6.14 -18.98 2.58
CA PRO A 6 7.20 -18.06 2.20
C PRO A 6 7.03 -17.56 0.77
N LEU A 7 7.39 -16.30 0.55
CA LEU A 7 7.30 -15.62 -0.74
C LEU A 7 8.19 -16.28 -1.80
N VAL A 8 7.56 -16.90 -2.80
CA VAL A 8 8.26 -17.35 -4.02
C VAL A 8 8.14 -16.24 -5.07
N THR A 9 9.28 -15.67 -5.48
CA THR A 9 9.34 -14.73 -6.59
C THR A 9 8.92 -15.41 -7.88
N LYS A 10 7.92 -14.84 -8.56
CA LYS A 10 7.47 -15.29 -9.87
C LYS A 10 7.40 -14.10 -10.81
N SER A 11 7.89 -14.27 -12.04
CA SER A 11 7.72 -13.32 -13.13
C SER A 11 6.46 -13.64 -13.91
N SER A 12 5.68 -12.62 -14.28
CA SER A 12 4.50 -12.79 -15.09
C SER A 12 4.84 -12.89 -16.57
N SER A 13 4.24 -13.86 -17.25
CA SER A 13 4.42 -14.07 -18.70
C SER A 13 3.59 -13.10 -19.55
N SER A 14 2.53 -12.52 -18.98
CA SER A 14 1.63 -11.59 -19.65
C SER A 14 1.04 -10.57 -18.68
N LEU A 15 0.53 -9.46 -19.22
CA LEU A 15 -0.15 -8.43 -18.43
C LEU A 15 -1.45 -8.95 -17.78
N ALA A 16 -2.12 -9.93 -18.40
CA ALA A 16 -3.31 -10.56 -17.84
C ALA A 16 -2.99 -11.39 -16.58
N ASP A 17 -1.87 -12.10 -16.58
CA ASP A 17 -1.38 -12.82 -15.40
C ASP A 17 -0.99 -11.83 -14.28
N ALA A 18 -0.22 -10.79 -14.61
CA ALA A 18 0.16 -9.75 -13.67
C ALA A 18 -1.07 -9.07 -13.03
N ARG A 19 -2.11 -8.79 -13.82
CA ARG A 19 -3.40 -8.24 -13.33
C ARG A 19 -4.09 -9.19 -12.36
N THR A 20 -4.13 -10.49 -12.67
CA THR A 20 -4.74 -11.50 -11.80
C THR A 20 -4.03 -11.57 -10.46
N ARG A 21 -2.70 -11.53 -10.46
CA ARG A 21 -1.86 -11.49 -9.26
C ARG A 21 -2.07 -10.21 -8.45
N ALA A 22 -2.18 -9.06 -9.11
CA ALA A 22 -2.48 -7.79 -8.46
C ALA A 22 -3.84 -7.80 -7.74
N ILE A 23 -4.88 -8.32 -8.41
CA ILE A 23 -6.21 -8.46 -7.81
C ILE A 23 -6.18 -9.43 -6.63
N HIS A 24 -5.45 -10.54 -6.75
CA HIS A 24 -5.30 -11.49 -5.65
C HIS A 24 -4.63 -10.85 -4.43
N LEU A 25 -3.52 -10.13 -4.63
CA LEU A 25 -2.83 -9.41 -3.56
C LEU A 25 -3.75 -8.36 -2.92
N TYR A 26 -4.48 -7.58 -3.72
CA TYR A 26 -5.44 -6.59 -3.21
C TYR A 26 -6.54 -7.23 -2.35
N ARG A 27 -7.13 -8.35 -2.80
CA ARG A 27 -8.15 -9.09 -2.02
C ARG A 27 -7.56 -9.65 -0.73
N LEU A 28 -6.31 -10.14 -0.76
CA LEU A 28 -5.61 -10.64 0.41
C LEU A 28 -5.45 -9.53 1.47
N TRP A 29 -5.02 -8.34 1.06
CA TRP A 29 -4.98 -7.18 1.95
C TRP A 29 -6.35 -6.87 2.53
N GLN A 30 -7.37 -6.72 1.69
CA GLN A 30 -8.73 -6.36 2.10
C GLN A 30 -9.36 -7.33 3.10
N LYS A 31 -9.05 -8.63 2.95
CA LYS A 31 -9.51 -9.70 3.84
C LYS A 31 -8.87 -9.59 5.22
N ASN A 32 -7.57 -9.28 5.30
CA ASN A 32 -6.81 -9.30 6.55
C ASN A 32 -6.80 -7.94 7.29
N VAL A 33 -7.42 -6.89 6.75
CA VAL A 33 -7.54 -5.58 7.43
C VAL A 33 -8.05 -5.68 8.87
N PRO A 34 -9.14 -6.42 9.19
CA PRO A 34 -9.63 -6.49 10.56
C PRO A 34 -8.59 -7.05 11.54
N GLN A 35 -7.85 -8.07 11.10
CA GLN A 35 -6.79 -8.70 11.90
C GLN A 35 -5.65 -7.72 12.15
N ILE A 36 -5.17 -7.05 11.09
CA ILE A 36 -4.13 -6.02 11.19
C ILE A 36 -4.56 -4.89 12.15
N MET A 37 -5.83 -4.45 12.08
CA MET A 37 -6.31 -3.42 13.01
C MET A 37 -6.28 -3.85 14.47
N ILE A 38 -6.58 -5.13 14.75
CA ILE A 38 -6.51 -5.70 16.10
C ILE A 38 -5.05 -5.80 16.55
N ASP A 39 -4.16 -6.36 15.73
CA ASP A 39 -2.76 -6.60 16.06
C ASP A 39 -1.99 -5.30 16.35
N TYR A 40 -2.32 -4.23 15.62
CA TYR A 40 -1.70 -2.91 15.81
C TYR A 40 -2.54 -1.95 16.67
N HIS A 41 -3.68 -2.38 17.21
CA HIS A 41 -4.59 -1.52 17.97
C HIS A 41 -4.90 -0.17 17.27
N LEU A 42 -5.22 -0.21 15.97
CA LEU A 42 -5.49 0.99 15.19
C LEU A 42 -6.84 1.62 15.58
N CYS A 43 -6.83 2.80 16.17
CA CYS A 43 -8.02 3.61 16.46
C CYS A 43 -8.57 4.36 15.24
N LEU A 44 -8.67 3.69 14.09
CA LEU A 44 -9.20 4.25 12.84
C LEU A 44 -10.42 3.45 12.36
N PRO A 45 -11.38 4.06 11.65
CA PRO A 45 -12.44 3.31 11.02
C PRO A 45 -11.87 2.33 9.98
N GLN A 46 -12.40 1.10 9.94
CA GLN A 46 -11.96 0.08 8.98
C GLN A 46 -12.09 0.55 7.52
N SER A 47 -13.10 1.37 7.22
CA SER A 47 -13.29 1.99 5.90
C SER A 47 -12.10 2.86 5.49
N VAL A 48 -11.50 3.61 6.42
CA VAL A 48 -10.35 4.48 6.17
C VAL A 48 -9.13 3.63 5.82
N VAL A 49 -8.85 2.57 6.60
CA VAL A 49 -7.73 1.66 6.34
C VAL A 49 -7.88 0.97 4.97
N ARG A 50 -9.09 0.47 4.66
CA ARG A 50 -9.39 -0.14 3.36
C ARG A 50 -9.25 0.83 2.20
N SER A 51 -9.65 2.08 2.39
CA SER A 51 -9.53 3.13 1.39
C SER A 51 -8.06 3.52 1.18
N LYS A 52 -7.26 3.54 2.24
CA LYS A 52 -5.82 3.83 2.15
C LYS A 52 -5.07 2.74 1.38
N ILE A 53 -5.38 1.48 1.65
CA ILE A 53 -4.86 0.36 0.85
C ILE A 53 -5.23 0.56 -0.63
N ARG A 54 -6.49 0.90 -0.93
CA ARG A 54 -6.92 1.17 -2.31
C ARG A 54 -6.13 2.32 -2.95
N GLU A 55 -5.93 3.42 -2.25
CA GLU A 55 -5.13 4.57 -2.72
C GLU A 55 -3.73 4.12 -3.15
N HIS A 56 -3.05 3.28 -2.36
CA HIS A 56 -1.73 2.76 -2.71
C HIS A 56 -1.72 1.88 -3.96
N PHE A 57 -2.77 1.10 -4.22
CA PHE A 57 -2.90 0.35 -5.46
C PHE A 57 -3.19 1.27 -6.66
N GLU A 58 -4.04 2.29 -6.48
CA GLU A 58 -4.39 3.25 -7.54
C GLU A 58 -3.20 4.15 -7.93
N LYS A 59 -2.27 4.46 -7.01
CA LYS A 59 -1.02 5.18 -7.32
C LYS A 59 -0.22 4.53 -8.46
N ASN A 60 -0.29 3.21 -8.58
CA ASN A 60 0.44 2.44 -9.60
C ASN A 60 -0.45 2.00 -10.77
N ARG A 61 -1.66 2.54 -10.91
CA ARG A 61 -2.65 2.08 -11.91
C ARG A 61 -2.17 2.18 -13.36
N TYR A 62 -1.37 3.19 -13.68
CA TYR A 62 -0.95 3.50 -15.05
C TYR A 62 0.35 2.79 -15.47
N VAL A 63 0.93 1.95 -14.59
CA VAL A 63 2.13 1.18 -14.92
C VAL A 63 1.77 0.09 -15.93
N SER A 64 2.39 0.15 -17.11
CA SER A 64 2.10 -0.77 -18.21
C SER A 64 3.18 -1.84 -18.41
N ASP A 65 4.42 -1.62 -17.95
CA ASP A 65 5.50 -2.59 -18.09
C ASP A 65 5.34 -3.77 -17.11
N PRO A 66 5.18 -5.02 -17.58
CA PRO A 66 4.93 -6.18 -16.72
C PRO A 66 6.07 -6.44 -15.72
N ARG A 67 7.33 -6.16 -16.09
CA ARG A 67 8.47 -6.35 -15.17
C ARG A 67 8.41 -5.38 -13.99
N THR A 68 8.07 -4.13 -14.25
CA THR A 68 7.82 -3.13 -13.21
C THR A 68 6.65 -3.56 -12.31
N ILE A 69 5.57 -4.09 -12.89
CA ILE A 69 4.43 -4.60 -12.11
C ILE A 69 4.86 -5.76 -11.20
N ASP A 70 5.68 -6.70 -11.69
CA ASP A 70 6.18 -7.81 -10.89
C ASP A 70 7.00 -7.33 -9.68
N VAL A 71 7.86 -6.33 -9.87
CA VAL A 71 8.62 -5.73 -8.76
C VAL A 71 7.69 -5.06 -7.75
N LEU A 72 6.66 -4.35 -8.22
CA LEU A 72 5.66 -3.73 -7.34
C LEU A 72 4.85 -4.77 -6.57
N LEU A 73 4.46 -5.86 -7.21
CA LEU A 73 3.76 -6.98 -6.55
C LEU A 73 4.63 -7.66 -5.50
N PHE A 74 5.92 -7.85 -5.81
CA PHE A 74 6.89 -8.40 -4.87
C PHE A 74 7.02 -7.50 -3.64
N LYS A 75 7.23 -6.19 -3.83
CA LYS A 75 7.27 -5.22 -2.74
C LYS A 75 5.97 -5.22 -1.92
N GLY A 76 4.81 -5.15 -2.59
CA GLY A 76 3.52 -5.17 -1.91
C GLY A 76 3.22 -6.46 -1.13
N ARG A 77 3.89 -7.56 -1.48
CA ARG A 77 3.81 -8.83 -0.75
C ARG A 77 4.76 -8.89 0.45
N ILE A 78 5.98 -8.38 0.31
CA ILE A 78 6.90 -8.18 1.46
C ILE A 78 6.22 -7.31 2.51
N GLU A 79 5.68 -6.16 2.08
CA GLU A 79 4.99 -5.21 2.94
C GLU A 79 3.81 -5.85 3.69
N PHE A 80 3.10 -6.78 3.04
CA PHE A 80 2.01 -7.54 3.65
C PHE A 80 2.51 -8.50 4.71
N GLU A 81 3.58 -9.25 4.42
CA GLU A 81 4.16 -10.22 5.35
C GLU A 81 4.75 -9.52 6.58
N GLU A 82 5.47 -8.42 6.40
CA GLU A 82 5.98 -7.59 7.49
C GLU A 82 4.85 -7.05 8.37
N THR A 83 3.73 -6.66 7.76
CA THR A 83 2.58 -6.13 8.50
C THR A 83 1.85 -7.25 9.23
N TYR A 84 1.48 -8.32 8.53
CA TYR A 84 0.67 -9.41 9.09
C TYR A 84 1.42 -10.24 10.15
N ASN A 85 2.72 -10.44 9.98
CA ASN A 85 3.54 -11.13 10.98
C ASN A 85 3.98 -10.22 12.13
N VAL A 86 3.53 -8.97 12.16
CA VAL A 86 3.84 -7.98 13.20
C VAL A 86 5.36 -7.74 13.32
N TRP A 87 6.05 -7.70 12.18
CA TRP A 87 7.47 -7.30 12.12
C TRP A 87 7.62 -5.78 12.13
N LYS A 88 6.59 -5.06 11.67
CA LYS A 88 6.49 -3.61 11.82
C LYS A 88 5.98 -3.24 13.21
N GLN A 89 6.33 -2.02 13.63
CA GLN A 89 5.74 -1.37 14.80
C GLN A 89 4.58 -0.44 14.37
N TYR A 90 3.74 -0.07 15.34
CA TYR A 90 2.62 0.86 15.17
C TYR A 90 2.97 2.14 14.38
N SER A 91 4.10 2.77 14.71
CA SER A 91 4.59 4.00 14.04
C SER A 91 4.78 3.82 12.54
N HIS A 92 5.28 2.66 12.09
CA HIS A 92 5.47 2.37 10.67
C HIS A 92 4.14 2.26 9.93
N VAL A 93 3.12 1.69 10.58
CA VAL A 93 1.77 1.60 10.00
C VAL A 93 1.09 2.96 9.98
N LEU A 94 1.27 3.76 11.04
CA LEU A 94 0.69 5.10 11.11
C LEU A 94 1.26 6.05 10.04
N ARG A 95 2.54 5.88 9.68
CA ARG A 95 3.20 6.67 8.63
C ARG A 95 2.51 6.64 7.26
N TYR A 96 1.77 5.58 6.95
CA TYR A 96 0.97 5.56 5.71
C TYR A 96 -0.18 6.57 5.75
N PHE A 97 -0.69 6.91 6.94
CA PHE A 97 -1.78 7.86 7.15
C PHE A 97 -1.31 9.31 7.29
N ASP A 98 -0.05 9.55 7.69
CA ASP A 98 0.55 10.89 7.88
C ASP A 98 0.51 11.79 6.64
N ALA A 99 0.46 11.23 5.42
CA ALA A 99 0.38 12.03 4.19
C ALA A 99 -0.93 12.83 4.06
N ASN A 100 -1.95 12.55 4.88
CA ASN A 100 -3.15 13.38 4.98
C ASN A 100 -2.93 14.65 5.83
N GLU A 101 -1.82 14.73 6.58
CA GLU A 101 -1.42 15.89 7.40
C GLU A 101 -0.34 16.76 6.75
N GLN A 102 0.26 16.33 5.63
CA GLN A 102 1.09 17.27 4.86
C GLN A 102 0.16 18.35 4.33
N ASP A 103 0.41 19.60 4.77
CA ASP A 103 -0.32 20.78 4.30
C ASP A 103 -0.50 20.68 2.78
N PRO A 104 -1.73 20.92 2.27
CA PRO A 104 -2.03 20.81 0.86
C PRO A 104 -1.01 21.66 0.12
N GLN A 105 -0.07 20.99 -0.56
CA GLN A 105 1.02 21.69 -1.22
C GLN A 105 0.39 22.72 -2.16
N PRO A 106 0.75 24.01 -2.04
CA PRO A 106 0.13 25.06 -2.82
C PRO A 106 0.20 24.67 -4.29
N THR A 107 -0.96 24.41 -4.90
CA THR A 107 -1.02 23.90 -6.29
C THR A 107 -0.77 25.03 -7.28
N LYS A 108 -1.14 26.25 -6.89
CA LYS A 108 -0.99 27.44 -7.71
C LYS A 108 0.40 28.05 -7.49
N PHE A 109 0.95 28.57 -8.58
CA PHE A 109 2.22 29.28 -8.59
C PHE A 109 2.26 30.43 -7.57
N PHE A 110 1.18 31.22 -7.47
CA PHE A 110 1.14 32.39 -6.57
C PHE A 110 1.29 32.00 -5.10
N ASP A 111 0.60 30.95 -4.65
CA ASP A 111 0.67 30.48 -3.28
C ASP A 111 2.11 29.97 -2.95
N LYS A 112 2.74 29.26 -3.89
CA LYS A 112 4.17 28.87 -3.78
C LYS A 112 5.12 30.06 -3.71
N PHE A 113 4.83 31.11 -4.48
CA PHE A 113 5.63 32.33 -4.54
C PHE A 113 5.55 33.11 -3.22
N ILE A 114 4.36 33.25 -2.64
CA ILE A 114 4.15 33.90 -1.33
C ILE A 114 4.84 33.12 -0.20
N GLU A 115 4.85 31.78 -0.27
CA GLU A 115 5.56 30.93 0.69
C GLU A 115 7.09 30.88 0.49
N GLY A 116 7.62 31.50 -0.57
CA GLY A 116 9.06 31.50 -0.86
C GLY A 116 9.61 30.12 -1.26
N ARG A 117 8.77 29.23 -1.80
CA ARG A 117 9.14 27.88 -2.30
C ARG A 117 9.36 27.84 -3.82
N VAL A 118 9.57 28.99 -4.46
CA VAL A 118 9.86 29.14 -5.91
C VAL A 118 11.34 29.41 -6.11
#